data_AF-A0A5C7FIQ8-F1
#
_entry.id   AF-A0A5C7FIQ8-F1
#
_cell.length_a   1.000
_cell.length_b   1.000
_cell.length_c   1.000
_cell.angle_alpha   90.00
_cell.angle_beta   90.00
_cell.angle_gamma   90.00
#
_symmetry.space_group_name_H-M   'P 1'
#
loop_
_entity.id
_entity.type
_entity.pdbx_description
1 polymer ?
#
loop_
_entity_poly.entity_id
_entity_poly.type
_entity_poly.pdbx_seq_one_letter_code
_entity_poly.pdbx_strand_id
1 'polypeptide(L)'
;MNSAMMDILLLWFPVIVLVLAFLGIVWSVLKKRKYITGFLFAFSGAGIFYWGLLYVGGWDGMGISLFIGGGTVLLGVLILLITFLYSKIVAVH
;
A
#
# COMPACT_ATOMS: atom_id res chain seq x y z
N MET A 1 -16.79 -18.45 13.96
CA MET A 1 -15.45 -18.00 14.37
C MET A 1 -14.62 -17.40 13.22
N ASN A 2 -14.92 -17.71 11.94
CA ASN A 2 -14.14 -17.16 10.81
C ASN A 2 -14.55 -15.75 10.34
N SER A 3 -15.79 -15.30 10.55
CA SER A 3 -16.23 -13.96 10.13
C SER A 3 -15.50 -12.85 10.91
N ALA A 4 -15.45 -12.99 12.24
CA ALA A 4 -14.79 -12.00 13.11
C ALA A 4 -13.28 -11.85 12.82
N MET A 5 -12.57 -12.94 12.48
CA MET A 5 -11.16 -12.84 12.09
C MET A 5 -10.98 -12.11 10.75
N MET A 6 -11.88 -12.33 9.79
CA MET A 6 -11.82 -11.67 8.48
C MET A 6 -12.14 -10.19 8.60
N ASP A 7 -13.09 -9.83 9.46
CA ASP A 7 -13.44 -8.42 9.75
C ASP A 7 -12.28 -7.68 10.41
N ILE A 8 -11.58 -8.32 11.35
CA ILE A 8 -10.37 -7.77 11.99
C ILE A 8 -9.28 -7.57 10.92
N LEU A 9 -9.05 -8.56 10.06
CA LEU A 9 -8.02 -8.47 9.03
C LEU A 9 -8.30 -7.32 8.04
N LEU A 10 -9.55 -7.19 7.58
CA LEU A 10 -9.97 -6.14 6.66
C LEU A 10 -9.88 -4.74 7.26
N LEU A 11 -10.05 -4.62 8.58
CA LEU A 11 -9.95 -3.34 9.28
C LEU A 11 -8.49 -2.93 9.56
N TRP A 12 -7.68 -3.86 10.06
CA TRP A 12 -6.32 -3.57 10.54
C TRP A 12 -5.28 -3.58 9.43
N PHE A 13 -5.45 -4.41 8.40
CA PHE A 13 -4.53 -4.47 7.26
C PHE A 13 -4.30 -3.10 6.59
N PRO A 14 -5.34 -2.34 6.18
CA PRO A 14 -5.12 -1.04 5.55
C PRO A 14 -4.47 -0.02 6.48
N VAL A 15 -4.75 -0.08 7.80
CA VAL A 15 -4.12 0.78 8.80
C VAL A 15 -2.62 0.50 8.89
N ILE A 16 -2.22 -0.77 8.95
CA ILE A 16 -0.82 -1.18 8.97
C ILE A 16 -0.10 -0.71 7.70
N VAL A 17 -0.72 -0.93 6.52
CA VAL A 17 -0.16 -0.47 5.24
C VAL A 17 -0.01 1.05 5.22
N LEU A 18 -0.99 1.80 5.72
CA LEU A 18 -0.93 3.26 5.84
C LEU A 18 0.26 3.72 6.69
N VAL A 19 0.44 3.15 7.88
CA VAL A 19 1.54 3.51 8.78
C VAL A 19 2.89 3.18 8.14
N LEU A 20 3.03 1.99 7.56
CA LEU A 20 4.28 1.59 6.90
C LEU A 20 4.59 2.46 5.69
N ALA A 21 3.59 2.78 4.86
CA ALA A 21 3.75 3.65 3.71
C ALA A 21 4.15 5.06 4.14
N PHE A 22 3.53 5.60 5.20
CA PHE A 22 3.88 6.92 5.75
C PHE A 22 5.33 6.97 6.26
N LEU A 23 5.73 5.99 7.08
CA LEU A 23 7.12 5.85 7.55
C LEU A 23 8.09 5.71 6.37
N GLY A 24 7.71 4.95 5.35
CA GLY A 24 8.47 4.76 4.12
C GLY A 24 8.64 6.05 3.31
N ILE A 25 7.60 6.90 3.22
CA ILE A 25 7.66 8.22 2.58
C ILE A 25 8.66 9.11 3.34
N VAL A 26 8.51 9.23 4.66
CA VAL A 26 9.41 10.06 5.50
C VAL A 26 10.85 9.60 5.34
N TRP A 27 11.10 8.30 5.44
CA TRP A 27 12.43 7.72 5.25
C TRP A 27 12.98 7.99 3.83
N SER A 28 12.14 7.85 2.80
CA SER A 28 12.54 8.08 1.41
C SER A 28 12.90 9.54 1.17
N VAL A 29 12.13 10.49 1.71
CA VAL A 29 12.42 11.93 1.63
C VAL A 29 13.77 12.25 2.26
N LEU A 30 14.04 11.70 3.45
CA LEU A 30 15.25 12.01 4.23
C LEU A 30 16.52 11.32 3.69
N LYS A 31 16.43 10.09 3.18
CA LYS A 31 17.62 9.30 2.83
C LYS A 31 17.69 8.85 1.37
N LYS A 32 16.58 8.41 0.77
CA LYS A 32 16.59 7.72 -0.53
C LYS A 32 15.34 8.06 -1.35
N ARG A 33 15.36 9.24 -1.98
CA ARG A 33 14.22 9.78 -2.75
C ARG A 33 13.70 8.86 -3.87
N LYS A 34 14.55 7.97 -4.38
CA LYS A 34 14.19 7.00 -5.43
C LYS A 34 13.02 6.07 -5.05
N TYR A 35 12.79 5.79 -3.77
CA TYR A 35 11.69 4.93 -3.32
C TYR A 35 10.37 5.68 -3.07
N ILE A 36 10.37 7.01 -3.17
CA ILE A 36 9.23 7.83 -2.76
C ILE A 36 7.98 7.52 -3.58
N THR A 37 8.14 7.25 -4.87
CA THR A 37 7.03 6.93 -5.78
C THR A 37 6.33 5.65 -5.36
N GLY A 38 7.09 4.59 -5.09
CA GLY A 38 6.51 3.32 -4.63
C GLY A 38 5.74 3.44 -3.31
N PHE A 39 6.27 4.21 -2.34
CA PHE A 39 5.56 4.45 -1.09
C PHE A 39 4.35 5.36 -1.24
N LEU A 40 4.37 6.34 -2.16
CA LEU A 40 3.20 7.18 -2.46
C LEU A 40 2.05 6.36 -3.06
N PHE A 41 2.36 5.43 -3.97
CA PHE A 41 1.37 4.49 -4.52
C PHE A 41 0.83 3.54 -3.45
N ALA A 42 1.69 3.04 -2.56
CA ALA A 42 1.23 2.22 -1.43
C ALA A 42 0.32 3.01 -0.47
N PHE A 43 0.65 4.27 -0.19
CA PHE A 43 -0.13 5.14 0.67
C PHE A 43 -1.49 5.49 0.06
N SER A 44 -1.53 5.88 -1.22
CA SER A 44 -2.78 6.20 -1.92
C SER A 44 -3.67 4.97 -2.06
N GLY A 45 -3.10 3.80 -2.38
CA GLY A 45 -3.83 2.54 -2.45
C GLY A 45 -4.47 2.16 -1.11
N ALA A 46 -3.73 2.30 0.00
CA ALA A 46 -4.27 2.04 1.34
C ALA A 46 -5.39 3.03 1.72
N GLY A 47 -5.26 4.29 1.32
CA GLY A 47 -6.32 5.30 1.48
C GLY A 47 -7.60 4.94 0.70
N ILE A 48 -7.46 4.53 -0.57
CA ILE A 48 -8.60 4.09 -1.40
C ILE A 48 -9.22 2.82 -0.83
N PHE A 49 -8.41 1.89 -0.33
CA PHE A 49 -8.87 0.67 0.32
C PHE A 49 -9.72 0.99 1.56
N TYR A 50 -9.25 1.90 2.41
CA TYR A 50 -9.97 2.33 3.61
C TYR A 50 -11.26 3.07 3.24
N TRP A 51 -11.23 3.91 2.22
CA TRP A 51 -12.39 4.68 1.76
C TRP A 51 -13.49 3.77 1.19
N GLY A 52 -13.15 2.81 0.35
CA GLY A 52 -14.13 1.88 -0.22
C GLY A 52 -14.82 1.03 0.86
N LEU A 53 -14.08 0.55 1.86
CA LEU A 53 -14.65 -0.27 2.93
C LEU A 53 -15.55 0.53 3.88
N LEU A 54 -15.14 1.74 4.28
CA LEU A 54 -15.81 2.48 5.35
C LEU A 54 -16.83 3.51 4.87
N TYR A 55 -16.63 4.12 3.70
CA TYR A 55 -17.49 5.21 3.23
C TYR A 55 -18.46 4.77 2.14
N VAL A 56 -18.04 3.88 1.23
CA VAL A 56 -18.94 3.34 0.20
C VAL A 56 -19.75 2.18 0.78
N GLY A 57 -19.06 1.23 1.43
CA GLY A 57 -19.69 0.05 2.02
C GLY A 57 -20.35 -0.86 0.98
N GLY A 58 -21.02 -1.90 1.46
CA GLY A 58 -21.67 -2.90 0.60
C GLY A 58 -20.71 -3.61 -0.36
N TRP A 59 -21.26 -4.16 -1.43
CA TRP A 59 -20.50 -4.90 -2.44
C TRP A 59 -19.63 -4.00 -3.32
N ASP A 60 -20.13 -2.81 -3.67
CA ASP A 60 -19.39 -1.84 -4.50
C ASP A 60 -18.15 -1.31 -3.77
N GLY A 61 -18.30 -1.01 -2.47
CA GLY A 61 -17.19 -0.58 -1.61
C GLY A 61 -16.14 -1.66 -1.44
N MET A 62 -16.54 -2.92 -1.26
CA MET A 62 -15.60 -4.05 -1.23
C MET A 62 -14.85 -4.20 -2.56
N GLY A 63 -15.54 -4.05 -3.70
CA GLY A 63 -14.93 -4.10 -5.02
C GLY A 63 -13.88 -3.01 -5.24
N ILE A 64 -14.22 -1.75 -4.93
CA ILE A 64 -13.29 -0.61 -4.99
C ILE A 64 -12.08 -0.87 -4.09
N SER A 65 -12.31 -1.36 -2.88
CA SER A 65 -11.25 -1.57 -1.91
C SER A 65 -10.27 -2.63 -2.39
N LEU A 66 -10.76 -3.79 -2.82
CA LEU A 66 -9.89 -4.90 -3.23
C LEU A 66 -9.19 -4.61 -4.57
N PHE A 67 -9.92 -4.21 -5.60
CA PHE A 67 -9.36 -4.09 -6.95
C PHE A 67 -8.62 -2.79 -7.17
N ILE A 68 -9.18 -1.66 -6.71
CA ILE A 68 -8.54 -0.35 -6.89
C ILE A 68 -7.56 -0.09 -5.76
N GLY A 69 -8.02 -0.14 -4.51
CA GLY A 69 -7.17 0.10 -3.33
C GLY A 69 -6.04 -0.93 -3.23
N GLY A 70 -6.39 -2.20 -3.11
CA GLY A 70 -5.45 -3.32 -3.00
C GLY A 70 -4.54 -3.46 -4.21
N GLY A 71 -5.09 -3.30 -5.42
CA GLY A 71 -4.30 -3.28 -6.65
C GLY A 71 -3.24 -2.16 -6.67
N THR A 72 -3.62 -0.96 -6.24
CA THR A 72 -2.69 0.18 -6.16
C THR A 72 -1.61 -0.04 -5.09
N VAL A 73 -1.95 -0.65 -3.95
CA VAL A 73 -0.95 -1.08 -2.94
C VAL A 73 0.05 -2.05 -3.54
N LEU A 74 -0.43 -3.10 -4.24
CA LEU A 74 0.44 -4.09 -4.87
C LEU A 74 1.35 -3.48 -5.93
N LEU A 75 0.84 -2.55 -6.74
CA LEU A 75 1.67 -1.78 -7.68
C LEU A 75 2.74 -0.96 -6.97
N GLY A 76 2.40 -0.31 -5.86
CA GLY A 76 3.37 0.41 -5.02
C GLY A 76 4.49 -0.51 -4.53
N VAL A 77 4.15 -1.70 -4.03
CA VAL A 77 5.13 -2.71 -3.59
C VAL A 77 6.00 -3.18 -4.75
N LEU A 78 5.40 -3.44 -5.92
CA LEU A 78 6.14 -3.86 -7.11
C LEU A 78 7.16 -2.80 -7.55
N ILE A 79 6.77 -1.53 -7.57
CA ILE A 79 7.67 -0.41 -7.88
C ILE A 79 8.83 -0.35 -6.88
N LEU A 80 8.57 -0.54 -5.58
CA LEU A 80 9.62 -0.59 -4.57
C LEU A 80 10.62 -1.73 -4.82
N LEU A 81 10.12 -2.93 -5.17
CA LEU A 81 10.96 -4.09 -5.49
C LEU A 81 11.82 -3.85 -6.72
N ILE A 82 11.24 -3.36 -7.81
CA ILE A 82 11.98 -3.05 -9.05
C ILE A 82 13.03 -1.97 -8.78
N THR A 83 12.66 -0.92 -8.03
CA THR A 83 13.59 0.16 -7.65
C THR A 83 14.75 -0.38 -6.82
N PHE A 84 14.49 -1.34 -5.93
CA PHE A 84 15.50 -2.00 -5.13
C PHE A 84 16.45 -2.84 -5.98
N LEU A 85 15.92 -3.69 -6.87
CA LEU A 85 16.70 -4.52 -7.78
C LEU A 85 17.58 -3.65 -8.69
N TYR A 86 17.01 -2.63 -9.31
CA TYR A 86 17.74 -1.70 -10.17
C TYR A 86 18.88 -1.01 -9.41
N SER A 87 18.61 -0.58 -8.18
CA SER A 87 19.62 0.04 -7.31
C SER A 87 20.78 -0.88 -6.96
N LYS A 88 20.57 -2.20 -6.91
CA LYS A 88 21.62 -3.17 -6.64
C LYS A 88 22.43 -3.46 -7.90
N ILE A 89 21.80 -3.57 -9.05
CA ILE A 89 22.48 -3.79 -10.33
C ILE A 89 23.43 -2.62 -10.65
N VAL A 90 22.94 -1.38 -10.50
CA VAL A 90 23.76 -0.17 -10.73
C VAL A 90 24.91 -0.03 -9.74
N ALA A 91 24.83 -0.63 -8.54
CA ALA A 91 25.93 -0.57 -7.58
C ALA A 91 27.02 -1.62 -7.83
N VAL A 92 26.77 -2.58 -8.73
CA VAL A 92 27.70 -3.66 -9.10
C VAL A 92 28.44 -3.35 -10.40
N HIS A 93 27.93 -2.42 -11.21
CA HIS A 93 28.61 -1.83 -12.37
C HIS A 93 29.30 -0.51 -11.98
#